data_AF-A0A5E4KWR3-F1
#
_entry.id   AF-A0A5E4KWR3-F1
#
_cell.length_a   1.000
_cell.length_b   1.000
_cell.length_c   1.000
_cell.angle_alpha   90.00
_cell.angle_beta   90.00
_cell.angle_gamma   90.00
#
_symmetry.space_group_name_H-M   'P 1'
#
loop_
_entity.id
_entity.type
_entity.pdbx_description
1 polymer ?
#
loop_
_entity_poly.entity_id
_entity_poly.type
_entity_poly.pdbx_seq_one_letter_code
_entity_poly.pdbx_strand_id
1 'polypeptide(L)'
;MIGTSELLLILIVALFLFGPTKLPELARSLGKATGEFKKAQMETEFELKRLDKPLNEKDTKIHNLAIEMGIDVQNKTSEQLVEEIRSVIKSGKATPENKASV
;
A
#
# COMPACT_ATOMS: atom_id res chain seq x y z
N MET A 1 33.48 28.46 -1.48
CA MET A 1 33.00 27.56 -0.41
C MET A 1 32.53 28.45 0.71
N ILE A 2 31.27 28.32 1.13
CA ILE A 2 30.77 29.08 2.29
C ILE A 2 31.33 28.37 3.51
N GLY A 3 32.24 29.00 4.23
CA GLY A 3 32.82 28.44 5.44
C GLY A 3 31.86 28.57 6.62
N THR A 4 32.24 27.92 7.71
CA THR A 4 31.53 28.04 8.99
C THR A 4 31.51 29.49 9.48
N SER A 5 32.56 30.28 9.17
CA SER A 5 32.66 31.70 9.52
C SER A 5 31.63 32.56 8.80
N GLU A 6 31.45 32.40 7.49
CA GLU A 6 30.47 33.14 6.71
C GLU A 6 29.03 32.78 7.13
N LEU A 7 28.77 31.50 7.42
CA LEU A 7 27.46 31.06 7.95
C LEU A 7 27.16 31.70 9.31
N LEU A 8 28.17 31.80 10.19
CA LEU A 8 28.02 32.42 11.51
C LEU A 8 27.68 33.92 11.38
N LEU A 9 28.33 34.63 10.45
CA LEU A 9 28.05 36.04 10.17
C LEU A 9 26.60 36.23 9.72
N ILE A 10 26.13 35.41 8.77
CA ILE A 10 24.75 35.45 8.28
C ILE A 10 23.77 35.16 9.43
N LEU A 11 24.08 34.18 10.27
CA LEU A 11 23.24 33.86 11.43
C LEU A 11 23.15 35.03 12.40
N ILE A 12 24.26 35.72 12.69
CA ILE A 12 24.26 36.92 13.54
C ILE A 12 23.38 38.01 12.94
N VAL A 13 23.51 38.30 11.64
CA VAL A 13 22.66 39.30 10.96
C VAL A 13 21.19 38.90 11.02
N ALA A 14 20.86 37.63 10.76
CA ALA A 14 19.50 37.12 10.87
C ALA A 14 18.94 37.24 12.30
N LEU A 15 19.77 36.97 13.32
CA LEU A 15 19.41 37.13 14.73
C LEU A 15 19.19 38.60 15.11
N PHE A 16 19.91 39.54 14.51
CA PHE A 16 19.64 40.98 14.71
C PHE A 16 18.33 41.42 14.08
N LEU A 17 17.98 40.90 12.90
CA LEU A 17 16.76 41.25 12.19
C LEU A 17 15.50 40.62 12.82
N PHE A 18 15.57 39.33 13.13
CA PHE A 18 14.41 38.56 13.60
C PHE A 18 14.40 38.32 15.10
N GLY A 19 15.55 38.40 15.77
CA GLY A 19 15.72 38.09 17.19
C GLY A 19 16.01 36.60 17.46
N PRO A 20 16.74 36.28 18.55
CA PRO A 20 17.11 34.91 18.91
C PRO A 20 15.93 34.04 19.33
N THR A 21 14.80 34.64 19.69
CA THR A 21 13.58 33.93 20.07
C THR A 21 12.73 33.52 18.88
N LYS A 22 12.78 34.26 17.75
CA LYS A 22 11.93 34.01 16.59
C LYS A 22 12.41 32.85 15.72
N LEU A 23 13.72 32.67 15.55
CA LEU A 23 14.24 31.54 14.78
C LEU A 23 13.84 30.16 15.37
N PRO A 24 13.97 29.90 16.69
CA PRO A 24 13.48 28.67 17.30
C PRO A 24 11.96 28.52 17.24
N GLU A 25 11.21 29.61 17.37
CA GLU A 25 9.74 29.61 17.28
C GLU A 25 9.28 29.19 15.88
N LEU A 26 9.88 29.76 14.83
CA LEU A 26 9.63 29.41 13.43
C LEU A 26 10.05 27.96 13.11
N ALA A 27 11.20 27.52 13.61
CA ALA A 27 11.64 26.13 13.42
C ALA A 27 10.67 25.14 14.07
N ARG A 28 10.15 25.45 15.27
CA ARG A 28 9.14 24.63 15.95
C ARG A 28 7.81 24.60 15.19
N SER A 29 7.32 25.73 14.69
CA SER A 29 6.05 25.78 13.95
C SER A 29 6.16 25.04 12.62
N LEU A 30 7.26 25.24 11.88
CA LEU A 30 7.54 24.54 10.63
C LEU A 30 7.73 23.04 10.85
N GLY A 31 8.40 22.65 11.94
CA GLY A 31 8.56 21.25 12.33
C GLY A 31 7.23 20.57 12.62
N LYS A 32 6.33 21.25 13.35
CA LYS A 32 4.95 20.76 13.58
C LYS A 32 4.19 20.62 12.26
N ALA A 33 4.20 21.66 11.42
CA ALA A 33 3.51 21.65 10.13
C ALA A 33 4.02 20.52 9.22
N THR A 34 5.33 20.31 9.16
CA THR A 34 5.95 19.23 8.38
C THR A 34 5.56 17.85 8.94
N GLY A 35 5.50 17.72 10.27
CA GLY A 35 5.07 16.50 10.94
C GLY A 35 3.61 16.14 10.61
N GLU A 36 2.69 17.10 10.75
CA GLU A 36 1.28 16.92 10.40
C GLU A 36 1.11 16.64 8.89
N PHE A 37 1.84 17.35 8.04
CA PHE A 37 1.83 17.12 6.59
C PHE A 37 2.30 15.70 6.22
N LYS A 38 3.35 15.20 6.88
CA LYS A 38 3.84 13.82 6.67
C LYS A 38 2.81 12.79 7.14
N LYS A 39 2.15 13.05 8.28
CA LYS A 39 1.10 12.19 8.82
C LYS A 39 -0.10 12.11 7.87
N ALA A 40 -0.58 13.26 7.39
CA ALA A 40 -1.67 13.33 6.42
C ALA A 40 -1.32 12.56 5.13
N GLN A 41 -0.11 12.74 4.59
CA GLN A 41 0.34 11.97 3.43
C GLN A 41 0.33 10.45 3.66
N MET A 42 0.79 9.97 4.83
CA MET A 42 0.75 8.54 5.15
C MET A 42 -0.67 8.01 5.26
N GLU A 43 -1.58 8.78 5.86
CA GLU A 43 -2.98 8.42 5.98
C GLU A 43 -3.64 8.34 4.61
N THR A 44 -3.41 9.33 3.74
CA THR A 44 -3.86 9.32 2.35
C THR A 44 -3.30 8.13 1.56
N GLU A 45 -2.00 7.81 1.68
CA GLU A 45 -1.42 6.63 1.00
C GLU A 45 -2.07 5.33 1.49
N PHE A 46 -2.35 5.23 2.78
CA PHE A 46 -3.00 4.06 3.36
C PHE A 46 -4.46 3.92 2.91
N GLU A 47 -5.20 5.02 2.80
CA GLU A 47 -6.54 5.05 2.22
C GLU A 47 -6.53 4.67 0.75
N LEU A 48 -5.61 5.24 -0.05
CA LEU A 48 -5.45 4.89 -1.45
C LEU A 48 -5.11 3.40 -1.65
N LYS A 49 -4.21 2.83 -0.83
CA LYS A 49 -3.93 1.38 -0.83
C LYS A 49 -5.14 0.53 -0.43
N ARG A 50 -6.08 1.06 0.35
CA ARG A 50 -7.33 0.36 0.67
C ARG A 50 -8.33 0.42 -0.48
N LEU A 51 -8.33 1.52 -1.24
CA LEU A 51 -9.16 1.66 -2.44
C LEU A 51 -8.61 0.82 -3.61
N ASP A 52 -7.27 0.72 -3.73
CA ASP A 52 -6.57 -0.10 -4.72
C ASP A 52 -6.41 -1.57 -4.31
N LYS A 53 -6.71 -1.94 -3.05
CA LYS A 53 -6.99 -3.34 -2.74
C LYS A 53 -8.24 -3.67 -3.56
N PRO A 54 -8.12 -4.51 -4.62
CA PRO A 54 -9.31 -4.84 -5.38
C PRO A 54 -10.28 -5.48 -4.38
N LEU A 55 -11.57 -5.22 -4.52
CA LEU A 55 -12.67 -5.83 -3.73
C LEU A 55 -12.73 -7.37 -3.88
N ASN A 56 -11.64 -7.98 -4.33
CA ASN A 56 -11.50 -9.23 -5.03
C ASN A 56 -10.45 -10.13 -4.46
N GLU A 57 -10.10 -10.00 -3.18
CA GLU A 57 -9.41 -11.10 -2.50
C GLU A 57 -10.20 -12.42 -2.66
N LYS A 58 -11.53 -12.32 -2.74
CA LYS A 58 -12.43 -13.41 -3.12
C LYS A 58 -12.19 -13.88 -4.55
N ASP A 59 -12.15 -12.99 -5.52
CA ASP A 59 -12.00 -13.37 -6.92
C ASP A 59 -10.60 -13.88 -7.25
N THR A 60 -9.55 -13.36 -6.61
CA THR A 60 -8.19 -13.94 -6.72
C THR A 60 -8.15 -15.35 -6.14
N LYS A 61 -8.84 -15.61 -5.01
CA LYS A 61 -8.96 -16.96 -4.44
C LYS A 61 -9.78 -17.90 -5.34
N ILE A 62 -10.87 -17.40 -5.93
CA ILE A 62 -11.71 -18.14 -6.88
C ILE A 62 -10.91 -18.47 -8.15
N HIS A 63 -10.15 -17.52 -8.67
CA HIS A 63 -9.32 -17.69 -9.86
C HIS A 63 -8.22 -18.74 -9.62
N ASN A 64 -7.54 -18.66 -8.48
CA ASN A 64 -6.52 -19.65 -8.10
C ASN A 64 -7.12 -21.05 -7.89
N LEU A 65 -8.29 -21.15 -7.26
CA LEU A 65 -8.98 -22.43 -7.06
C LEU A 65 -9.45 -23.03 -8.40
N ALA A 66 -9.93 -22.20 -9.32
CA ALA A 66 -10.30 -22.63 -10.67
C ALA A 66 -9.10 -23.20 -11.44
N ILE A 67 -7.94 -22.54 -11.39
CA ILE A 67 -6.70 -23.02 -12.00
C ILE A 67 -6.27 -24.37 -11.40
N GLU A 68 -6.34 -24.51 -10.08
CA GLU A 68 -6.00 -25.75 -9.37
C GLU A 68 -6.94 -26.91 -9.75
N MET A 69 -8.20 -26.61 -10.02
CA MET A 69 -9.20 -27.57 -10.50
C MET A 69 -9.13 -27.82 -12.02
N GLY A 70 -8.19 -27.19 -12.74
CA GLY A 70 -8.03 -27.34 -14.20
C GLY A 70 -9.14 -26.67 -15.01
N ILE A 71 -9.88 -25.74 -14.41
CA ILE A 71 -10.97 -25.00 -15.07
C ILE A 71 -10.35 -23.86 -15.90
N ASP A 72 -10.75 -23.75 -17.17
CA ASP A 72 -10.34 -22.63 -18.02
C ASP A 72 -10.92 -21.32 -17.48
N VAL A 73 -10.03 -20.41 -17.09
CA VAL A 73 -10.35 -19.10 -16.50
C VAL A 73 -10.42 -17.97 -17.52
N GLN A 74 -10.03 -18.22 -18.77
CA GLN A 74 -10.00 -17.19 -19.80
C GLN A 74 -11.43 -16.80 -20.19
N ASN A 75 -11.72 -15.50 -20.16
CA ASN A 75 -13.02 -14.90 -20.52
C ASN A 75 -14.21 -15.31 -19.62
N LYS A 76 -13.98 -15.77 -18.38
CA LYS A 76 -15.05 -16.10 -17.43
C LYS A 76 -15.09 -15.13 -16.25
N THR A 77 -16.28 -14.74 -15.82
CA THR A 77 -16.46 -13.94 -14.60
C THR A 77 -16.32 -14.80 -13.34
N SER A 78 -16.09 -14.16 -12.20
CA SER A 78 -15.93 -14.83 -10.91
C SER A 78 -17.16 -15.64 -10.50
N GLU A 79 -18.36 -15.19 -10.88
CA GLU A 79 -19.62 -15.91 -10.65
C GLU A 79 -19.69 -17.19 -11.50
N GLN A 80 -19.25 -17.13 -12.76
CA GLN A 80 -19.21 -18.27 -13.67
C GLN A 80 -18.21 -19.33 -13.19
N LEU A 81 -17.04 -18.89 -12.71
CA LEU A 81 -16.03 -19.78 -12.13
C LEU A 81 -16.54 -20.47 -10.85
N VAL A 82 -17.25 -19.75 -9.97
CA VAL A 82 -17.84 -20.34 -8.75
C VAL A 82 -18.87 -21.41 -9.10
N GLU A 83 -19.71 -21.18 -10.10
CA GLU A 83 -20.75 -22.15 -10.46
C GLU A 83 -20.17 -23.38 -11.16
N GLU A 84 -19.09 -23.20 -11.94
CA GLU A 84 -18.36 -24.29 -12.56
C GLU A 84 -17.62 -25.14 -11.50
N ILE A 85 -16.91 -24.50 -10.56
CA ILE A 85 -16.31 -25.16 -9.38
C ILE A 85 -17.36 -25.96 -8.61
N ARG A 86 -18.54 -25.36 -8.34
CA ARG A 86 -19.65 -26.05 -7.65
C ARG A 86 -20.17 -27.23 -8.45
N SER A 87 -20.30 -27.11 -9.77
CA SER A 87 -20.79 -28.19 -10.62
C SER A 87 -19.80 -29.37 -10.67
N VAL A 88 -18.50 -29.10 -10.68
CA VAL A 88 -17.43 -30.12 -10.59
C VAL A 88 -17.53 -30.86 -9.26
N ILE A 89 -17.66 -30.14 -8.14
CA ILE A 89 -17.82 -30.72 -6.80
C ILE A 89 -19.12 -31.55 -6.69
N LYS A 90 -20.23 -31.05 -7.23
CA LYS A 90 -21.55 -31.70 -7.15
C LYS A 90 -21.67 -32.93 -8.07
N SER A 91 -20.88 -33.01 -9.15
CA SER A 91 -20.88 -34.13 -10.08
C SER A 91 -20.04 -35.34 -9.63
N GLY A 92 -19.33 -35.24 -8.49
CA GLY A 92 -18.67 -36.40 -7.86
C GLY A 92 -17.49 -36.99 -8.64
N LYS A 93 -16.90 -36.25 -9.59
CA LYS A 93 -15.72 -36.69 -10.35
C LYS A 93 -14.51 -35.80 -10.08
N ALA A 94 -13.90 -35.99 -8.91
CA ALA A 94 -12.46 -35.77 -8.64
C ALA A 94 -12.17 -36.07 -7.17
N THR A 95 -12.07 -37.36 -6.84
CA THR A 95 -11.08 -37.79 -5.85
C THR A 95 -9.72 -37.61 -6.53
N PRO A 96 -8.67 -37.10 -5.86
CA PRO A 96 -7.30 -37.23 -6.34
C PRO A 96 -6.96 -38.73 -6.41
N GLU A 97 -7.22 -39.34 -7.57
CA GLU A 97 -6.86 -40.72 -7.85
C GLU A 97 -5.36 -40.78 -8.10
N ASN A 98 -4.67 -41.39 -7.14
CA ASN A 98 -3.50 -42.23 -7.33
C ASN A 98 -2.22 -41.60 -7.92
N LYS A 99 -1.32 -41.22 -7.01
CA LYS A 99 0.13 -41.46 -7.16
C LYS A 99 0.74 -41.99 -5.85
N ALA A 100 0.20 -43.12 -5.37
CA ALA A 100 0.81 -43.89 -4.28
C ALA A 100 0.66 -45.39 -4.56
N SER A 101 1.26 -45.83 -5.65
CA SER A 101 1.67 -47.22 -5.87
C SER A 101 2.69 -47.22 -7.01
N VAL A 102 3.98 -47.10 -6.67
CA VAL A 102 5.04 -48.13 -6.80
C VAL A 102 6.25 -47.60 -6.04
#